data_AF-A0A1P8F6J1-F1
#
_entry.id   AF-A0A1P8F6J1-F1
#
_cell.length_a   1.000
_cell.length_b   1.000
_cell.length_c   1.000
_cell.angle_alpha   90.00
_cell.angle_beta   90.00
_cell.angle_gamma   90.00
#
_symmetry.space_group_name_H-M   'P 1'
#
loop_
_entity.id
_entity.type
_entity.pdbx_description
1 polymer ?
#
loop_
_entity_poly.entity_id
_entity_poly.type
_entity_poly.pdbx_seq_one_letter_code
_entity_poly.pdbx_strand_id
1 'polypeptide(L)'
;MTIYQAPYWFLIAAILVGLMAVLGIFLRSKGMVTKWYDWAIISVGLLMGMFALQNYFGSISEFENQAATMFLTFMGIPALIILAIAGALIMRRKAKAAV
;
A
#
# COMPACT_ATOMS: atom_id res chain seq x y z
N MET A 1 22.80 17.23 -18.74
CA MET A 1 22.49 17.55 -17.33
C MET A 1 22.08 16.26 -16.64
N THR A 2 23.01 15.60 -15.94
CA THR A 2 22.68 14.39 -15.17
C THR A 2 22.01 14.84 -13.87
N ILE A 3 20.68 14.83 -13.86
CA ILE A 3 19.92 15.08 -12.63
C ILE A 3 20.28 13.94 -11.67
N TYR A 4 20.95 14.27 -10.56
CA TYR A 4 21.07 13.35 -9.42
C TYR A 4 19.64 13.03 -8.99
N GLN A 5 19.12 11.88 -9.40
CA GLN A 5 17.88 11.37 -8.84
C GLN A 5 18.18 11.02 -7.39
N ALA A 6 17.73 11.88 -6.46
CA ALA A 6 17.76 11.58 -5.04
C ALA A 6 17.19 10.17 -4.84
N PRO A 7 17.70 9.35 -3.92
CA PRO A 7 17.32 7.95 -3.85
C PRO A 7 15.96 7.80 -3.15
N TYR A 8 14.90 8.32 -3.78
CA TYR A 8 13.51 8.31 -3.32
C TYR A 8 13.00 6.89 -3.09
N TRP A 9 13.63 5.88 -3.70
CA TRP A 9 13.42 4.47 -3.40
C TRP A 9 13.66 4.12 -1.93
N PHE A 10 14.66 4.71 -1.26
CA PHE A 10 14.85 4.51 0.19
C PHE A 10 13.78 5.21 1.01
N LEU A 11 13.28 6.37 0.58
CA LEU A 11 12.16 7.05 1.22
C LEU A 11 10.87 6.22 1.11
N ILE A 12 10.59 5.68 -0.08
CA ILE A 12 9.46 4.76 -0.30
C ILE A 12 9.57 3.53 0.61
N ALA A 13 10.74 2.91 0.67
CA ALA A 13 10.97 1.77 1.56
C ALA A 13 10.78 2.13 3.05
N ALA A 14 11.29 3.29 3.49
CA ALA A 14 11.12 3.77 4.86
C ALA A 14 9.64 4.04 5.20
N ILE A 15 8.89 4.67 4.29
CA ILE A 15 7.45 4.89 4.45
C ILE A 15 6.71 3.56 4.53
N LEU A 16 7.03 2.60 3.66
CA LEU A 16 6.40 1.29 3.66
C LEU A 16 6.62 0.56 4.99
N VAL A 17 7.87 0.50 5.48
CA VAL A 17 8.20 -0.10 6.77
C VAL A 17 7.51 0.64 7.92
N GLY A 18 7.48 1.97 7.89
CA GLY A 18 6.79 2.80 8.88
C GLY A 18 5.28 2.52 8.93
N LEU A 19 4.62 2.50 7.76
CA LEU A 19 3.20 2.16 7.64
C LEU A 19 2.93 0.74 8.15
N MET A 20 3.79 -0.23 7.81
CA MET A 20 3.64 -1.60 8.27
C MET A 20 3.78 -1.73 9.79
N ALA A 21 4.75 -1.03 10.39
CA ALA A 21 4.95 -1.00 11.84
C ALA A 21 3.76 -0.35 12.57
N VAL A 22 3.32 0.83 12.10
CA VAL A 22 2.17 1.55 12.68
C VAL A 22 0.91 0.70 12.58
N LEU A 23 0.65 0.08 11.42
CA LEU A 23 -0.48 -0.81 11.23
C LEU A 23 -0.40 -2.01 12.20
N GLY A 24 0.78 -2.63 12.38
CA GLY A 24 0.94 -3.73 13.32
C GLY A 24 0.69 -3.34 14.78
N ILE A 25 1.18 -2.18 15.21
CA ILE A 25 0.91 -1.64 16.54
C ILE A 25 -0.61 -1.41 16.70
N PHE A 26 -1.24 -0.77 15.71
CA PHE A 26 -2.67 -0.52 15.70
C PHE A 26 -3.49 -1.81 15.80
N LEU A 27 -3.25 -2.79 14.92
CA LEU A 27 -3.96 -4.06 14.90
C LEU A 27 -3.79 -4.82 16.23
N ARG A 28 -2.59 -4.83 16.80
CA ARG A 28 -2.31 -5.44 18.12
C ARG A 28 -3.08 -4.74 19.24
N SER A 29 -3.07 -3.41 19.28
CA SER A 29 -3.83 -2.63 20.29
C SER A 29 -5.34 -2.89 20.23
N LYS A 30 -5.86 -3.34 19.08
CA LYS A 30 -7.27 -3.70 18.87
C LYS A 30 -7.56 -5.20 19.09
N GLY A 31 -6.58 -5.98 19.55
CA GLY A 31 -6.69 -7.42 19.75
C GLY A 31 -7.00 -8.19 18.45
N MET A 32 -6.56 -7.66 17.30
CA MET A 32 -6.81 -8.31 16.01
C MET A 32 -5.81 -9.44 15.77
N VAL A 33 -6.30 -10.55 15.21
CA VAL A 33 -5.50 -11.73 14.90
C VAL A 33 -5.10 -11.72 13.43
N THR A 34 -3.80 -11.55 13.16
CA THR A 34 -3.21 -11.57 11.81
C THR A 34 -2.49 -12.88 11.56
N LYS A 35 -2.48 -13.35 10.31
CA LYS A 35 -1.67 -14.46 9.81
C LYS A 35 -0.54 -13.92 8.93
N TRP A 36 0.49 -14.74 8.68
CA TRP A 36 1.66 -14.33 7.87
C TRP A 36 1.25 -13.80 6.48
N TYR A 37 0.25 -14.41 5.85
CA TYR A 37 -0.20 -14.02 4.52
C TYR A 37 -0.95 -12.69 4.49
N ASP A 38 -1.51 -12.21 5.62
CA ASP A 38 -2.11 -10.86 5.66
C ASP A 38 -1.03 -9.81 5.39
N TRP A 39 0.15 -9.99 5.99
CA TRP A 39 1.28 -9.10 5.79
C TRP A 39 1.79 -9.13 4.35
N ALA A 40 1.80 -10.31 3.71
CA ALA A 40 2.14 -10.43 2.29
C ALA A 40 1.13 -9.67 1.40
N ILE A 41 -0.17 -9.89 1.61
CA ILE A 41 -1.24 -9.23 0.83
C ILE A 41 -1.21 -7.71 1.05
N ILE A 42 -1.06 -7.25 2.30
CA ILE A 42 -0.94 -5.83 2.61
C ILE A 42 0.30 -5.23 1.95
N SER A 43 1.44 -5.91 2.00
CA SER A 43 2.68 -5.43 1.38
C SER A 43 2.53 -5.26 -0.12
N VAL A 44 1.92 -6.24 -0.81
CA VAL A 44 1.64 -6.16 -2.25
C VAL A 44 0.71 -4.99 -2.56
N GLY A 45 -0.38 -4.84 -1.80
CA GLY A 45 -1.32 -3.73 -1.97
C GLY A 45 -0.66 -2.36 -1.75
N LEU A 46 0.15 -2.22 -0.70
CA LEU A 46 0.87 -0.97 -0.42
C LEU A 46 1.91 -0.66 -1.50
N LEU A 47 2.71 -1.64 -1.93
CA LEU A 47 3.70 -1.46 -2.99
C LEU A 47 3.03 -1.03 -4.31
N MET A 48 1.93 -1.70 -4.71
CA MET A 48 1.17 -1.32 -5.89
C MET A 48 0.59 0.09 -5.78
N GLY A 49 0.03 0.45 -4.62
CA GLY A 49 -0.53 1.78 -4.37
C GLY A 49 0.53 2.88 -4.40
N MET A 50 1.69 2.65 -3.77
CA MET A 50 2.81 3.59 -3.81
C MET A 50 3.39 3.73 -5.22
N PHE A 51 3.50 2.63 -5.95
CA PHE A 51 3.91 2.64 -7.36
C PHE A 51 2.93 3.46 -8.22
N ALA A 52 1.62 3.28 -8.02
CA ALA A 52 0.60 4.07 -8.71
C ALA A 52 0.72 5.57 -8.42
N LEU A 53 0.91 5.94 -7.14
CA LEU A 53 1.06 7.34 -6.73
C LEU A 53 2.34 7.98 -7.27
N GLN A 54 3.47 7.28 -7.17
CA GLN A 54 4.75 7.77 -7.69
C GLN A 54 4.64 8.07 -9.19
N ASN A 55 4.10 7.13 -9.96
CA ASN A 55 3.97 7.31 -11.40
C ASN A 55 2.89 8.33 -11.76
N TYR A 56 1.82 8.45 -10.98
CA TYR A 56 0.84 9.52 -11.15
C TYR A 56 1.51 10.90 -11.08
N PHE A 57 2.25 11.19 -10.00
CA PHE A 57 2.93 12.48 -9.86
C PHE A 57 4.04 12.68 -10.89
N GLY A 58 4.76 11.62 -11.25
CA GLY A 58 5.73 11.65 -12.34
C GLY A 58 5.09 12.06 -13.67
N SER A 59 4.02 11.38 -14.08
CA SER A 59 3.30 11.69 -15.32
C SER A 59 2.67 13.08 -15.31
N ILE A 60 2.13 13.55 -14.17
CA ILE A 60 1.62 14.93 -14.06
C ILE A 60 2.74 15.95 -14.26
N SER A 61 3.95 15.70 -13.71
CA SER A 61 5.10 16.60 -13.90
C SER A 61 5.62 16.64 -15.34
N GLU A 62 5.30 15.61 -16.12
CA GLU A 62 5.61 15.50 -17.55
C GLU A 62 4.42 15.90 -18.45
N PHE A 63 3.33 16.45 -17.87
CA PHE A 63 2.09 16.84 -18.57
C PHE A 63 1.33 15.68 -19.24
N GLU A 64 1.63 14.44 -18.86
CA GLU A 64 1.02 13.22 -19.39
C GLU A 64 -0.20 12.77 -18.56
N ASN A 65 -1.29 13.53 -18.66
CA ASN A 65 -2.52 13.30 -17.87
C ASN A 65 -3.17 11.93 -18.12
N GLN A 66 -3.05 11.40 -19.34
CA GLN A 66 -3.60 10.08 -19.68
C GLN A 66 -2.85 8.98 -18.92
N ALA A 67 -1.52 9.00 -18.95
CA ALA A 67 -0.69 8.04 -18.23
C ALA A 67 -0.94 8.12 -16.71
N ALA A 68 -1.02 9.33 -16.16
CA ALA A 68 -1.34 9.55 -14.76
C ALA A 68 -2.65 8.84 -14.35
N THR A 69 -3.72 9.05 -15.13
CA THR A 69 -5.03 8.44 -14.88
C THR A 69 -4.99 6.91 -15.02
N MET A 70 -4.21 6.39 -15.97
CA MET A 70 -4.02 4.94 -16.14
C MET A 70 -3.36 4.30 -14.92
N PHE A 71 -2.34 4.92 -14.33
CA PHE A 71 -1.70 4.38 -13.11
C PHE A 71 -2.68 4.31 -11.93
N LEU A 72 -3.50 5.34 -11.71
CA LEU A 72 -4.52 5.28 -10.65
C LEU A 72 -5.56 4.19 -10.91
N THR A 73 -5.99 4.03 -12.16
CA THR A 73 -7.06 3.09 -12.51
C THR A 73 -6.58 1.64 -12.50
N PHE A 74 -5.46 1.35 -13.17
CA PHE A 74 -4.99 -0.03 -13.38
C PHE A 74 -4.06 -0.53 -12.28
N MET A 75 -3.41 0.35 -11.51
CA MET A 75 -2.58 -0.05 -10.36
C MET A 75 -3.21 0.38 -9.04
N GLY A 76 -3.72 1.61 -8.96
CA GLY A 76 -4.29 2.17 -7.73
C GLY A 76 -5.58 1.48 -7.27
N ILE A 77 -6.57 1.31 -8.16
CA ILE A 77 -7.83 0.64 -7.81
C ILE A 77 -7.58 -0.82 -7.36
N PRO A 78 -6.83 -1.67 -8.10
CA PRO A 78 -6.50 -3.01 -7.63
C PRO A 78 -5.75 -3.02 -6.30
N ALA A 79 -4.84 -2.08 -6.06
CA ALA A 79 -4.16 -1.93 -4.77
C ALA A 79 -5.16 -1.72 -3.62
N LEU A 80 -6.11 -0.81 -3.78
CA LEU A 80 -7.16 -0.54 -2.78
C LEU A 80 -8.04 -1.77 -2.54
N ILE A 81 -8.42 -2.50 -3.59
CA ILE A 81 -9.22 -3.73 -3.48
C ILE A 81 -8.45 -4.78 -2.66
N ILE A 82 -7.17 -5.00 -2.95
CA ILE A 82 -6.32 -5.95 -2.23
C ILE A 82 -6.22 -5.58 -0.74
N LEU A 83 -6.02 -4.30 -0.43
CA LEU A 83 -5.96 -3.81 0.96
C LEU A 83 -7.31 -3.99 1.68
N ALA A 84 -8.42 -3.72 1.00
CA ALA A 84 -9.76 -3.93 1.54
C ALA A 84 -10.02 -5.42 1.84
N ILE A 85 -9.59 -6.32 0.95
CA ILE A 85 -9.67 -7.77 1.17
C ILE A 85 -8.85 -8.19 2.39
N ALA A 86 -7.61 -7.73 2.53
CA ALA A 86 -6.78 -8.04 3.70
C ALA A 86 -7.44 -7.56 5.00
N GLY A 87 -7.97 -6.34 5.03
CA GLY A 87 -8.71 -5.81 6.17
C GLY A 87 -9.94 -6.65 6.51
N ALA A 88 -10.73 -7.02 5.49
CA ALA A 88 -11.91 -7.87 5.66
C ALA A 88 -11.57 -9.24 6.24
N LEU A 89 -10.47 -9.87 5.79
CA LEU A 89 -10.00 -11.15 6.32
C LEU A 89 -9.63 -11.05 7.81
N ILE A 90 -8.89 -10.01 8.21
CA ILE A 90 -8.50 -9.78 9.60
C ILE A 90 -9.74 -9.56 10.48
N MET A 91 -10.69 -8.71 10.03
CA MET A 91 -11.93 -8.44 10.77
C MET A 91 -12.79 -9.70 10.95
N ARG A 92 -12.94 -10.51 9.89
CA ARG A 92 -13.70 -11.77 9.94
C ARG A 92 -13.08 -12.78 10.91
N ARG A 93 -11.76 -12.84 11.02
CA ARG A 93 -11.11 -13.73 11.99
C ARG A 93 -11.35 -13.31 13.43
N LYS A 94 -11.31 -12.01 13.72
CA LYS A 94 -11.66 -11.50 15.06
C LYS A 94 -13.09 -11.87 15.44
N ALA A 95 -14.03 -11.70 14.51
CA ALA A 95 -15.43 -12.08 14.75
C ALA A 95 -15.59 -13.58 15.06
N LYS A 96 -14.89 -14.45 14.33
CA LYS A 96 -14.91 -15.91 14.59
C LYS A 96 -14.24 -16.30 15.91
N ALA A 97 -13.22 -15.57 16.35
CA ALA A 97 -12.53 -15.86 17.62
C ALA A 97 -13.31 -15.39 18.86
N ALA A 98 -14.36 -14.59 18.67
CA ALA A 98 -15.24 -14.10 19.73
C ALA A 98 -16.50 -14.95 19.94
N VAL A 99 -16.67 -16.02 19.14
CA VAL A 99 -17.72 -17.05 19.26
C VAL A 99 -17.08 -18.30 19.84
#